data_AF-B6JJH1-F1
#
_entry.id   AF-B6JJH1-F1
#
_cell.length_a   1.000
_cell.length_b   1.000
_cell.length_c   1.000
_cell.angle_alpha   90.00
_cell.angle_beta   90.00
_cell.angle_gamma   90.00
#
_symmetry.space_group_name_H-M   'P 1'
#
loop_
_entity.id
_entity.type
_entity.pdbx_description
1 polymer ?
#
loop_
_entity_poly.entity_id
_entity_poly.type
_entity_poly.pdbx_seq_one_letter_code
_entity_poly.pdbx_strand_id
1 'polypeptide(L)'
;MTDTASQAHPHPADVSFDGGDLDCGNGLLLLIRKHIDPMARGQLLEILSTEISVDEDLPAWCRLTSNDLVSFTKTGKQRSFLICKGKFDERGKAEEKPAAKVSAPAAAPAPAAAPVRRPAPAIPPLAVTGIGSWPRPRWMVDAMHAYVEGRLDEAAFHQTADDAVRLAAAAQERAGVDIVTDGEQRRDSYASFVATRLDNCQLIPLTDLLPLVDDPEEFERELRALDVPAADVRHPAIFGRISRSRPLALHEFDFLSTVTDKPIKVALPGPYLLTRTMWMECLQERAYQSREELAEDIVTALRAELADLIDAGVALVQFDEPVLSEVVFSGPKSRPSFMCGALSETRSPEHELGFARDLMNAVVSGAPRARTAVHVCRGNWTPDESVALAGSYAPLLNTLGAMKVGAYLLEMCTPRAGEMELLRALPAEARIGVGVVNQKCAHVEGCEDVEARIRHAIDLFGAERVLLHPDCGFATFADNPICAAVPAETKLARIAEAARHVRGG
;
A
#
# COMPACT_ATOMS: atom_id res chain seq x y z
N MET A 1 -34.01 -44.10 33.68
CA MET A 1 -32.97 -44.46 32.70
C MET A 1 -33.55 -44.13 31.33
N THR A 2 -33.30 -42.92 30.85
CA THR A 2 -33.73 -42.45 29.53
C THR A 2 -32.47 -42.27 28.70
N ASP A 3 -32.49 -42.95 27.56
CA ASP A 3 -31.43 -43.14 26.59
C ASP A 3 -30.71 -41.83 26.22
N THR A 4 -29.41 -41.76 26.48
CA THR A 4 -28.52 -40.70 25.97
C THR A 4 -27.93 -41.22 24.67
N ALA A 5 -28.71 -41.11 23.58
CA ALA A 5 -28.18 -41.34 22.25
C ALA A 5 -27.13 -40.25 21.97
N SER A 6 -25.87 -40.68 21.87
CA SER A 6 -24.75 -39.87 21.39
C SER A 6 -25.12 -39.30 20.01
N GLN A 7 -25.39 -37.99 19.92
CA GLN A 7 -25.56 -37.29 18.65
C GLN A 7 -24.19 -37.09 18.01
N ALA A 8 -23.64 -38.15 17.43
CA ALA A 8 -22.44 -38.07 16.61
C ALA A 8 -22.80 -37.61 15.19
N HIS A 9 -21.89 -36.89 14.54
CA HIS A 9 -22.06 -36.52 13.15
C HIS A 9 -22.18 -37.76 12.24
N PRO A 10 -22.95 -37.69 11.14
CA PRO A 10 -23.14 -38.80 10.20
C PRO A 10 -21.86 -39.18 9.43
N HIS A 11 -20.87 -38.29 9.42
CA HIS A 11 -19.58 -38.48 8.76
C HIS A 11 -18.43 -38.05 9.68
N PRO A 12 -17.28 -38.75 9.65
CA PRO A 12 -16.10 -38.31 10.38
C PRO A 12 -15.52 -37.05 9.73
N ALA A 13 -15.02 -36.14 10.57
CA ALA A 13 -14.29 -34.96 10.12
C ALA A 13 -12.88 -35.33 9.65
N ASP A 14 -12.39 -34.64 8.62
CA ASP A 14 -11.01 -34.74 8.15
C ASP A 14 -10.09 -33.83 8.99
N VAL A 15 -10.61 -32.67 9.43
CA VAL A 15 -9.96 -31.72 10.33
C VAL A 15 -10.98 -31.28 11.38
N SER A 16 -10.55 -31.11 12.64
CA SER A 16 -11.41 -30.63 13.72
C SER A 16 -10.66 -29.63 14.59
N PHE A 17 -11.36 -28.60 15.09
CA PHE A 17 -10.83 -27.70 16.11
C PHE A 17 -11.93 -27.17 17.03
N ASP A 18 -11.52 -26.67 18.20
CA ASP A 18 -12.41 -26.05 19.18
C ASP A 18 -12.22 -24.52 19.17
N GLY A 19 -13.30 -23.83 18.81
CA GLY A 19 -13.41 -22.37 18.75
C GLY A 19 -13.82 -21.74 20.09
N GLY A 20 -14.09 -22.52 21.13
CA GLY A 20 -14.37 -22.01 22.47
C GLY A 20 -15.61 -21.13 22.53
N ASP A 21 -15.50 -19.95 23.14
CA ASP A 21 -16.55 -18.94 23.27
C ASP A 21 -16.45 -17.81 22.23
N LEU A 22 -15.67 -18.01 21.16
CA LEU A 22 -15.52 -17.03 20.08
C LEU A 22 -16.76 -17.06 19.17
N ASP A 23 -17.30 -15.88 18.85
CA ASP A 23 -18.29 -15.70 17.78
C ASP A 23 -17.61 -15.44 16.42
N CYS A 24 -18.42 -15.39 15.36
CA CYS A 24 -17.92 -15.15 14.00
C CYS A 24 -17.31 -13.75 13.79
N GLY A 25 -17.66 -12.75 14.61
CA GLY A 25 -17.09 -11.40 14.59
C GLY A 25 -15.77 -11.27 15.36
N ASN A 26 -15.58 -12.05 16.43
CA ASN A 26 -14.47 -12.00 17.37
C ASN A 26 -13.41 -13.08 17.14
N GLY A 27 -13.24 -13.51 15.88
CA GLY A 27 -12.08 -14.32 15.46
C GLY A 27 -12.35 -15.80 15.21
N LEU A 28 -13.58 -16.31 15.41
CA LEU A 28 -13.90 -17.69 15.03
C LEU A 28 -13.69 -17.93 13.53
N LEU A 29 -14.06 -16.97 12.68
CA LEU A 29 -13.86 -17.07 11.23
C LEU A 29 -12.38 -17.18 10.83
N LEU A 30 -11.46 -16.60 11.60
CA LEU A 30 -10.02 -16.72 11.37
C LEU A 30 -9.53 -18.13 11.66
N LEU A 31 -10.03 -18.75 12.74
CA LEU A 31 -9.75 -20.14 13.04
C LEU A 31 -10.34 -21.06 11.97
N ILE A 32 -11.57 -20.79 11.53
CA ILE A 32 -12.19 -21.54 10.43
C ILE A 32 -11.33 -21.44 9.17
N ARG A 33 -10.91 -20.24 8.75
CA ARG A 33 -10.04 -20.05 7.57
C ARG A 33 -8.70 -20.79 7.71
N LYS A 34 -8.04 -20.67 8.87
CA LYS A 34 -6.79 -21.38 9.17
C LYS A 34 -6.91 -22.90 8.96
N HIS A 35 -8.07 -23.47 9.28
CA HIS A 35 -8.30 -24.92 9.17
C HIS A 35 -8.90 -25.33 7.83
N ILE A 36 -9.76 -24.51 7.21
CA ILE A 36 -10.45 -24.84 5.95
C ILE A 36 -9.63 -24.50 4.70
N ASP A 37 -8.79 -23.46 4.72
CA ASP A 37 -8.02 -23.02 3.55
C ASP A 37 -7.01 -24.07 3.08
N PRO A 38 -6.31 -24.81 3.96
CA PRO A 38 -5.42 -25.90 3.55
C PRO A 38 -6.15 -27.16 3.05
N MET A 39 -7.44 -27.31 3.35
CA MET A 39 -8.20 -28.51 2.98
C MET A 39 -8.46 -28.57 1.46
N ALA A 40 -8.54 -29.76 0.91
CA ALA A 40 -9.06 -29.98 -0.43
C ALA A 40 -10.60 -29.81 -0.45
N ARG A 41 -11.15 -29.44 -1.61
CA ARG A 41 -12.61 -29.43 -1.79
C ARG A 41 -13.18 -30.83 -1.55
N GLY A 42 -14.35 -30.92 -0.93
CA GLY A 42 -14.97 -32.18 -0.50
C GLY A 42 -14.52 -32.70 0.87
N GLN A 43 -13.48 -32.12 1.50
CA GLN A 43 -13.07 -32.49 2.86
C GLN A 43 -13.95 -31.80 3.91
N LEU A 44 -14.09 -32.46 5.06
CA LEU A 44 -14.98 -32.08 6.16
C LEU A 44 -14.21 -31.47 7.33
N LEU A 45 -14.63 -30.28 7.75
CA LEU A 45 -14.14 -29.55 8.90
C LEU A 45 -15.19 -29.62 10.01
N GLU A 46 -14.79 -30.06 11.19
CA GLU A 46 -15.60 -29.95 12.40
C GLU A 46 -15.17 -28.73 13.21
N ILE A 47 -16.16 -27.93 13.62
CA ILE A 47 -15.99 -26.76 14.46
C ILE A 47 -16.78 -26.97 15.74
N LEU A 48 -16.07 -27.04 16.86
CA LEU A 48 -16.68 -27.04 18.19
C LEU A 48 -16.80 -25.60 18.69
N SER A 49 -17.95 -25.23 19.26
CA SER A 49 -18.13 -23.90 19.88
C SER A 49 -19.12 -23.96 21.05
N THR A 50 -18.92 -23.09 22.03
CA THR A 50 -19.83 -22.86 23.16
C THR A 50 -20.63 -21.56 23.03
N GLU A 51 -20.26 -20.70 22.08
CA GLU A 51 -20.93 -19.43 21.80
C GLU A 51 -22.31 -19.65 21.17
N ILE A 52 -23.27 -18.77 21.46
CA ILE A 52 -24.67 -18.94 21.08
C ILE A 52 -24.97 -18.37 19.70
N SER A 53 -24.37 -17.24 19.33
CA SER A 53 -24.61 -16.58 18.03
C SER A 53 -24.28 -17.46 16.82
N VAL A 54 -23.31 -18.38 16.96
CA VAL A 54 -22.86 -19.27 15.90
C VAL A 54 -23.94 -20.23 15.38
N ASP A 55 -25.03 -20.44 16.14
CA ASP A 55 -26.21 -21.19 15.68
C ASP A 55 -26.84 -20.56 14.42
N GLU A 56 -26.73 -19.23 14.28
CA GLU A 56 -27.22 -18.47 13.11
C GLU A 56 -26.07 -18.10 12.15
N ASP A 57 -24.92 -17.72 12.70
CA ASP A 57 -23.80 -17.17 11.91
C ASP A 57 -23.13 -18.23 11.02
N LEU A 58 -22.87 -19.44 11.53
CA LEU A 58 -22.14 -20.46 10.76
C LEU A 58 -22.94 -21.00 9.57
N PRO A 59 -24.25 -21.29 9.69
CA PRO A 59 -25.08 -21.60 8.53
C PRO A 59 -25.10 -20.46 7.49
N ALA A 60 -25.11 -19.20 7.94
CA ALA A 60 -25.07 -18.04 7.04
C ALA A 60 -23.72 -17.93 6.33
N TRP A 61 -22.62 -18.04 7.07
CA TRP A 61 -21.26 -18.06 6.53
C TRP A 61 -21.04 -19.19 5.52
N CYS A 62 -21.56 -20.39 5.78
CA CYS A 62 -21.51 -21.52 4.83
C CYS A 62 -22.15 -21.15 3.49
N ARG A 63 -23.36 -20.55 3.52
CA ARG A 63 -24.04 -20.10 2.30
C ARG A 63 -23.24 -19.04 1.54
N LEU A 64 -22.69 -18.06 2.26
CA LEU A 64 -21.92 -16.95 1.68
C LEU A 64 -20.60 -17.43 1.06
N THR A 65 -19.94 -18.40 1.68
CA THR A 65 -18.63 -18.93 1.23
C THR A 65 -18.74 -20.14 0.31
N SER A 66 -19.96 -20.51 -0.09
CA SER A 66 -20.23 -21.69 -0.92
C SER A 66 -19.69 -23.01 -0.36
N ASN A 67 -19.67 -23.12 0.97
CA ASN A 67 -19.35 -24.33 1.72
C ASN A 67 -20.66 -24.98 2.20
N ASP A 68 -20.81 -26.30 2.05
CA ASP A 68 -22.02 -26.97 2.51
C ASP A 68 -21.94 -27.27 4.02
N LEU A 69 -22.93 -26.81 4.79
CA LEU A 69 -23.13 -27.28 6.17
C LEU A 69 -23.72 -28.70 6.12
N VAL A 70 -22.92 -29.71 6.46
CA VAL A 70 -23.27 -31.12 6.34
C VAL A 70 -24.13 -31.59 7.51
N SER A 71 -23.79 -31.17 8.74
CA SER A 71 -24.58 -31.50 9.92
C SER A 71 -24.25 -30.60 11.10
N PHE A 72 -25.17 -30.55 12.06
CA PHE A 72 -25.04 -29.78 13.29
C PHE A 72 -25.52 -30.63 14.47
N THR A 73 -24.78 -30.62 15.57
CA THR A 73 -25.14 -31.30 16.82
C THR A 73 -24.98 -30.35 18.00
N LYS A 74 -25.80 -30.55 19.05
CA LYS A 74 -25.78 -29.70 20.24
C LYS A 74 -25.98 -30.54 21.50
N THR A 75 -24.97 -30.54 22.36
CA THR A 75 -24.99 -31.25 23.66
C THR A 75 -24.73 -30.25 24.78
N GLY A 76 -25.78 -29.88 25.52
CA GLY A 76 -25.69 -28.85 26.55
C GLY A 76 -25.34 -27.48 25.94
N LYS A 77 -24.22 -26.88 26.36
CA LYS A 77 -23.71 -25.62 25.80
C LYS A 77 -22.78 -25.83 24.59
N GLN A 78 -22.33 -27.06 24.35
CA GLN A 78 -21.42 -27.37 23.24
C GLN A 78 -22.22 -27.56 21.95
N ARG A 79 -21.76 -26.91 20.90
CA ARG A 79 -22.20 -27.05 19.52
C ARG A 79 -21.09 -27.67 18.71
N SER A 80 -21.44 -28.51 17.74
CA SER A 80 -20.52 -29.00 16.74
C SER A 80 -21.14 -28.84 15.35
N PHE A 81 -20.39 -28.20 14.45
CA PHE A 81 -20.77 -27.98 13.07
C PHE A 81 -19.82 -28.74 12.17
N LEU A 82 -20.36 -29.59 11.29
CA LEU A 82 -19.58 -30.29 10.28
C LEU A 82 -19.82 -29.61 8.93
N ILE A 83 -18.77 -29.01 8.37
CA ILE A 83 -18.81 -28.20 7.16
C ILE A 83 -17.93 -28.85 6.10
N CYS A 84 -18.43 -28.93 4.86
CA CYS A 84 -17.65 -29.35 3.71
C CYS A 84 -17.01 -28.14 3.03
N LYS A 85 -15.72 -28.23 2.68
CA LYS A 85 -15.11 -27.24 1.78
C LYS A 85 -15.68 -27.40 0.38
N GLY A 86 -16.41 -26.41 -0.12
CA GLY A 86 -17.18 -26.54 -1.36
C GLY A 86 -18.43 -27.39 -1.17
N LYS A 87 -18.83 -28.12 -2.22
CA LYS A 87 -20.05 -28.93 -2.22
C LYS A 87 -19.81 -30.34 -1.70
N PHE A 88 -20.74 -30.86 -0.90
CA PHE A 88 -20.57 -32.18 -0.27
C PHE A 88 -20.51 -33.33 -1.29
N ASP A 89 -21.09 -33.17 -2.47
CA ASP A 89 -21.06 -34.13 -3.59
C ASP A 89 -19.73 -34.15 -4.37
N GLU A 90 -18.79 -33.26 -4.01
CA GLU A 90 -17.40 -33.26 -4.50
C GLU A 90 -16.53 -34.25 -3.69
N ARG A 91 -17.01 -34.71 -2.53
CA ARG A 91 -16.29 -35.65 -1.66
C ARG A 91 -16.00 -36.98 -2.37
N GLY A 92 -14.73 -37.37 -2.42
CA GLY A 92 -14.26 -38.61 -3.05
C GLY A 92 -13.93 -38.49 -4.54
N LYS A 93 -14.14 -37.34 -5.18
CA LYS A 93 -13.64 -37.04 -6.53
C LYS A 93 -12.25 -36.43 -6.42
N ALA A 94 -11.24 -37.28 -6.22
CA ALA A 94 -9.87 -36.83 -6.04
C ALA A 94 -9.29 -36.23 -7.34
N GLU A 95 -8.90 -34.95 -7.31
CA GLU A 95 -7.71 -34.50 -8.05
C GLU A 95 -6.54 -34.56 -7.06
N GLU A 96 -5.59 -35.46 -7.31
CA GLU A 96 -4.32 -35.49 -6.59
C GLU A 96 -3.47 -34.27 -6.98
N LYS A 97 -3.26 -33.36 -6.02
CA LYS A 97 -2.11 -32.45 -6.00
C LYS A 97 -1.38 -32.64 -4.66
N PRO A 98 -0.04 -32.54 -4.62
CA PRO A 98 0.72 -32.91 -3.44
C PRO A 98 0.34 -31.99 -2.27
N ALA A 99 0.17 -32.59 -1.09
CA ALA A 99 -0.07 -31.88 0.15
C ALA A 99 0.94 -30.73 0.28
N ALA A 100 0.41 -29.50 0.28
CA ALA A 100 1.17 -28.35 0.73
C ALA A 100 1.61 -28.66 2.16
N LYS A 101 2.92 -28.77 2.35
CA LYS A 101 3.48 -28.84 3.70
C LYS A 101 3.07 -27.55 4.38
N VAL A 102 2.13 -27.65 5.32
CA VAL A 102 1.92 -26.63 6.34
C VAL A 102 3.26 -26.51 7.05
N SER A 103 4.04 -25.48 6.69
CA SER A 103 5.16 -25.08 7.52
C SER A 103 4.56 -24.72 8.87
N ALA A 104 5.02 -25.39 9.92
CA ALA A 104 4.80 -24.94 11.28
C ALA A 104 5.03 -23.42 11.35
N PRO A 105 4.29 -22.67 12.20
CA PRO A 105 4.59 -21.26 12.39
C PRO A 105 6.09 -21.13 12.59
N ALA A 106 6.75 -20.40 11.70
CA ALA A 106 8.17 -20.13 11.83
C ALA A 106 8.35 -19.63 13.27
N ALA A 107 9.25 -20.28 14.02
CA ALA A 107 9.63 -19.80 15.33
C ALA A 107 9.89 -18.29 15.20
N ALA A 108 9.32 -17.51 16.12
CA ALA A 108 9.52 -16.07 16.16
C ALA A 108 11.01 -15.80 15.86
N PRO A 109 11.34 -14.97 14.85
CA PRO A 109 12.72 -14.70 14.53
C PRO A 109 13.40 -14.26 15.82
N ALA A 110 14.60 -14.80 16.08
CA ALA A 110 15.40 -14.39 17.21
C ALA A 110 15.41 -12.86 17.30
N PRO A 111 15.33 -12.27 18.51
CA PRO A 111 15.29 -10.82 18.66
C PRO A 111 16.39 -10.21 17.79
N ALA A 112 15.97 -9.38 16.83
CA ALA A 112 16.88 -8.77 15.89
C ALA A 112 18.03 -8.15 16.66
N ALA A 113 19.27 -8.39 16.21
CA ALA A 113 20.43 -7.71 16.77
C ALA A 113 20.13 -6.20 16.81
N ALA A 114 20.54 -5.53 17.89
CA ALA A 114 20.32 -4.10 18.05
C ALA A 114 20.72 -3.37 16.74
N PRO A 115 19.88 -2.47 16.21
CA PRO A 115 20.08 -1.91 14.89
C PRO A 115 21.45 -1.24 14.81
N VAL A 116 22.26 -1.67 13.84
CA VAL A 116 23.55 -1.05 13.56
C VAL A 116 23.27 0.28 12.90
N ARG A 117 23.45 1.38 13.65
CA ARG A 117 23.33 2.72 13.09
C ARG A 117 24.36 2.95 12.00
N ARG A 118 23.90 3.09 10.77
CA ARG A 118 24.75 3.41 9.61
C ARG A 118 24.68 4.90 9.31
N PRO A 119 25.82 5.57 9.03
CA PRO A 119 25.79 6.94 8.54
C PRO A 119 25.09 6.96 7.18
N ALA A 120 24.17 7.91 7.00
CA ALA A 120 23.50 8.10 5.72
C ALA A 120 24.36 8.95 4.76
N PRO A 121 24.47 8.57 3.48
CA PRO A 121 25.12 9.40 2.48
C PRO A 121 24.48 10.80 2.37
N ALA A 122 25.30 11.82 2.13
CA ALA A 122 24.81 13.16 1.85
C ALA A 122 24.13 13.21 0.48
N ILE A 123 23.07 14.02 0.36
CA ILE A 123 22.38 14.26 -0.90
C ILE A 123 22.97 15.52 -1.54
N PRO A 124 23.55 15.45 -2.75
CA PRO A 124 24.16 16.60 -3.37
C PRO A 124 23.11 17.63 -3.86
N PRO A 125 23.50 18.89 -4.05
CA PRO A 125 22.68 19.88 -4.76
C PRO A 125 22.24 19.39 -6.14
N LEU A 126 21.03 19.76 -6.56
CA LEU A 126 20.45 19.35 -7.84
C LEU A 126 20.37 17.83 -8.01
N ALA A 127 20.34 17.05 -6.93
CA ALA A 127 20.30 15.60 -7.01
C ALA A 127 19.10 15.11 -7.84
N VAL A 128 19.37 14.20 -8.77
CA VAL A 128 18.36 13.55 -9.61
C VAL A 128 17.90 12.25 -8.95
N THR A 129 16.58 12.06 -8.86
CA THR A 129 15.96 10.85 -8.28
C THR A 129 14.67 10.50 -9.00
N GLY A 130 14.30 9.23 -9.05
CA GLY A 130 12.91 8.83 -9.31
C GLY A 130 11.99 9.21 -8.14
N ILE A 131 10.67 9.23 -8.32
CA ILE A 131 9.70 9.44 -7.23
C ILE A 131 9.52 8.19 -6.36
N GLY A 132 9.54 7.00 -6.94
CA GLY A 132 9.39 5.75 -6.19
C GLY A 132 9.20 4.59 -7.17
N SER A 133 7.95 4.41 -7.58
CA SER A 133 7.53 3.31 -8.44
C SER A 133 8.16 3.27 -9.83
N TRP A 134 8.56 2.06 -10.24
CA TRP A 134 9.18 1.75 -11.53
C TRP A 134 8.39 0.66 -12.28
N PRO A 135 8.34 0.68 -13.62
CA PRO A 135 7.59 -0.32 -14.38
C PRO A 135 8.16 -1.72 -14.14
N ARG A 136 7.29 -2.65 -13.74
CA ARG A 136 7.67 -4.02 -13.43
C ARG A 136 7.80 -4.85 -14.72
N PRO A 137 8.81 -5.72 -14.84
CA PRO A 137 8.85 -6.70 -15.91
C PRO A 137 7.60 -7.59 -15.88
N ARG A 138 7.14 -8.07 -17.05
CA ARG A 138 5.91 -8.89 -17.12
C ARG A 138 5.97 -10.13 -16.23
N TRP A 139 7.11 -10.82 -16.19
CA TRP A 139 7.31 -11.99 -15.34
C TRP A 139 7.23 -11.65 -13.84
N MET A 140 7.52 -10.41 -13.44
CA MET A 140 7.38 -9.98 -12.04
C MET A 140 5.90 -9.81 -11.70
N VAL A 141 5.13 -9.20 -12.60
CA VAL A 141 3.66 -9.09 -12.45
C VAL A 141 3.03 -10.48 -12.36
N ASP A 142 3.40 -11.40 -13.27
CA ASP A 142 2.89 -12.78 -13.25
C ASP A 142 3.29 -13.50 -11.94
N ALA A 143 4.48 -13.24 -11.39
CA ALA A 143 4.93 -13.77 -10.10
C ALA A 143 4.14 -13.20 -8.91
N MET A 144 3.74 -11.92 -8.96
CA MET A 144 2.85 -11.32 -7.94
C MET A 144 1.48 -12.00 -7.94
N HIS A 145 0.89 -12.21 -9.12
CA HIS A 145 -0.39 -12.93 -9.23
C HIS A 145 -0.25 -14.36 -8.71
N ALA A 146 0.82 -15.07 -9.10
CA ALA A 146 1.07 -16.42 -8.62
C ALA A 146 1.29 -16.49 -7.09
N TYR A 147 1.93 -15.48 -6.49
CA TYR A 147 2.11 -15.39 -5.04
C TYR A 147 0.78 -15.14 -4.32
N VAL A 148 -0.02 -14.18 -4.79
CA VAL A 148 -1.35 -13.89 -4.23
C VAL A 148 -2.29 -15.09 -4.34
N GLU A 149 -2.18 -15.88 -5.40
CA GLU A 149 -2.96 -17.11 -5.61
C GLU A 149 -2.39 -18.34 -4.87
N GLY A 150 -1.30 -18.20 -4.12
CA GLY A 150 -0.64 -19.31 -3.41
C GLY A 150 0.03 -20.35 -4.33
N ARG A 151 0.24 -20.02 -5.61
CA ARG A 151 0.97 -20.84 -6.59
C ARG A 151 2.48 -20.64 -6.56
N LEU A 152 2.96 -19.58 -5.93
CA LEU A 152 4.37 -19.27 -5.71
C LEU A 152 4.61 -19.11 -4.21
N ASP A 153 5.66 -19.73 -3.68
CA ASP A 153 6.03 -19.53 -2.28
C ASP A 153 6.72 -18.17 -2.05
N GLU A 154 6.74 -17.73 -0.80
CA GLU A 154 7.28 -16.43 -0.39
C GLU A 154 8.77 -16.27 -0.75
N ALA A 155 9.57 -17.33 -0.59
CA ALA A 155 11.00 -17.28 -0.88
C ALA A 155 11.25 -17.08 -2.40
N ALA A 156 10.53 -17.81 -3.24
CA ALA A 156 10.60 -17.67 -4.70
C ALA A 156 10.05 -16.32 -5.18
N PHE A 157 8.99 -15.80 -4.55
CA PHE A 157 8.49 -14.45 -4.80
C PHE A 157 9.55 -13.39 -4.51
N HIS A 158 10.18 -13.47 -3.34
CA HIS A 158 11.24 -12.54 -2.96
C HIS A 158 12.46 -12.65 -3.88
N GLN A 159 12.89 -13.86 -4.24
CA GLN A 159 13.99 -14.02 -5.20
C GLN A 159 13.67 -13.42 -6.57
N THR A 160 12.44 -13.61 -7.06
CA THR A 160 11.99 -13.03 -8.34
C THR A 160 12.00 -11.50 -8.28
N ALA A 161 11.51 -10.94 -7.19
CA ALA A 161 11.54 -9.50 -6.99
C ALA A 161 12.95 -8.93 -6.77
N ASP A 162 13.89 -9.67 -6.17
CA ASP A 162 15.30 -9.27 -6.09
C ASP A 162 15.86 -9.01 -7.50
N ASP A 163 15.55 -9.88 -8.46
CA ASP A 163 15.97 -9.71 -9.85
C ASP A 163 15.31 -8.48 -10.51
N ALA A 164 14.04 -8.21 -10.20
CA ALA A 164 13.34 -7.04 -10.72
C ALA A 164 13.94 -5.74 -10.17
N VAL A 165 14.28 -5.73 -8.86
CA VAL A 165 14.97 -4.60 -8.22
C VAL A 165 16.34 -4.37 -8.84
N ARG A 166 17.12 -5.42 -9.14
CA ARG A 166 18.42 -5.29 -9.85
C ARG A 166 18.25 -4.61 -11.20
N LEU A 167 17.23 -4.96 -11.97
CA LEU A 167 16.95 -4.33 -13.26
C LEU A 167 16.55 -2.85 -13.12
N ALA A 168 15.67 -2.54 -12.17
CA ALA A 168 15.23 -1.17 -11.89
C ALA A 168 16.38 -0.28 -11.41
N ALA A 169 17.20 -0.77 -10.47
CA ALA A 169 18.38 -0.07 -9.96
C ALA A 169 19.40 0.17 -11.10
N ALA A 170 19.71 -0.85 -11.89
CA ALA A 170 20.65 -0.73 -13.00
C ALA A 170 20.16 0.28 -14.07
N ALA A 171 18.86 0.34 -14.35
CA ALA A 171 18.29 1.33 -15.27
C ALA A 171 18.43 2.76 -14.74
N GLN A 172 18.10 2.97 -13.46
CA GLN A 172 18.30 4.27 -12.81
C GLN A 172 19.77 4.69 -12.80
N GLU A 173 20.69 3.76 -12.54
CA GLU A 173 22.13 4.04 -12.55
C GLU A 173 22.65 4.41 -13.94
N ARG A 174 22.25 3.67 -14.98
CA ARG A 174 22.56 4.02 -16.38
C ARG A 174 21.99 5.38 -16.78
N ALA A 175 20.80 5.71 -16.31
CA ALA A 175 20.21 7.03 -16.48
C ALA A 175 21.03 8.14 -15.77
N GLY A 176 21.87 7.78 -14.80
CA GLY A 176 22.73 8.74 -14.10
C GLY A 176 22.04 9.46 -12.95
N VAL A 177 21.07 8.82 -12.28
CA VAL A 177 20.47 9.38 -11.05
C VAL A 177 21.51 9.49 -9.94
N ASP A 178 21.35 10.47 -9.05
CA ASP A 178 22.20 10.65 -7.87
C ASP A 178 21.67 9.87 -6.65
N ILE A 179 20.35 9.61 -6.59
CA ILE A 179 19.67 8.86 -5.53
C ILE A 179 18.81 7.75 -6.18
N VAL A 180 18.94 6.52 -5.69
CA VAL A 180 18.29 5.34 -6.26
C VAL A 180 17.10 4.91 -5.39
N THR A 181 16.01 4.46 -6.02
CA THR A 181 14.91 3.75 -5.37
C THR A 181 14.93 2.27 -5.78
N ASP A 182 14.28 1.39 -5.02
CA ASP A 182 14.18 -0.04 -5.40
C ASP A 182 13.17 -0.25 -6.55
N GLY A 183 12.47 0.82 -6.95
CA GLY A 183 11.42 0.79 -7.95
C GLY A 183 10.09 0.21 -7.45
N GLU A 184 9.95 -0.05 -6.15
CA GLU A 184 8.78 -0.64 -5.50
C GLU A 184 8.37 -2.00 -6.09
N GLN A 185 9.33 -2.77 -6.62
CA GLN A 185 9.06 -3.92 -7.48
C GLN A 185 8.25 -5.04 -6.82
N ARG A 186 8.25 -5.11 -5.48
CA ARG A 186 7.49 -6.08 -4.67
C ARG A 186 6.07 -5.65 -4.34
N ARG A 187 5.73 -4.39 -4.61
CA ARG A 187 4.48 -3.78 -4.18
C ARG A 187 3.46 -3.82 -5.32
N ASP A 188 2.22 -4.18 -5.02
CA ASP A 188 1.08 -4.17 -5.95
C ASP A 188 0.66 -2.73 -6.28
N SER A 189 0.66 -1.86 -5.27
CA SER A 189 0.56 -0.42 -5.42
C SER A 189 1.42 0.29 -4.39
N TYR A 190 1.53 1.61 -4.54
CA TYR A 190 2.26 2.49 -3.62
C TYR A 190 1.71 2.50 -2.17
N ALA A 191 0.47 2.06 -1.93
CA ALA A 191 -0.18 2.17 -0.62
C ALA A 191 -0.68 0.83 -0.04
N SER A 192 -1.29 -0.02 -0.87
CA SER A 192 -1.96 -1.26 -0.42
C SER A 192 -1.02 -2.27 0.24
N PHE A 193 0.27 -2.31 -0.14
CA PHE A 193 1.25 -3.22 0.45
C PHE A 193 1.36 -3.10 1.98
N VAL A 194 1.10 -1.92 2.55
CA VAL A 194 1.14 -1.70 4.01
C VAL A 194 0.14 -2.59 4.73
N ALA A 195 -1.04 -2.81 4.13
CA ALA A 195 -2.06 -3.68 4.69
C ALA A 195 -1.59 -5.14 4.82
N THR A 196 -0.66 -5.58 3.99
CA THR A 196 -0.09 -6.95 4.06
C THR A 196 0.99 -7.09 5.14
N ARG A 197 1.49 -5.97 5.67
CA ARG A 197 2.61 -5.93 6.62
C ARG A 197 2.19 -5.58 8.04
N LEU A 198 1.07 -4.89 8.22
CA LEU A 198 0.48 -4.60 9.52
C LEU A 198 -0.25 -5.83 10.08
N ASP A 199 -0.20 -5.99 11.40
CA ASP A 199 -0.99 -6.99 12.10
C ASP A 199 -2.48 -6.61 12.04
N ASN A 200 -3.36 -7.61 12.03
CA ASN A 200 -4.82 -7.43 11.98
C ASN A 200 -5.32 -6.64 10.76
N CYS A 201 -4.51 -6.55 9.70
CA CYS A 201 -4.89 -5.97 8.42
C CYS A 201 -4.60 -6.95 7.29
N GLN A 202 -5.42 -6.92 6.24
CA GLN A 202 -5.22 -7.72 5.03
C GLN A 202 -5.95 -7.09 3.84
N LEU A 203 -5.49 -7.44 2.63
CA LEU A 203 -6.13 -7.03 1.38
C LEU A 203 -7.25 -8.01 1.01
N ILE A 204 -8.50 -7.53 1.00
CA ILE A 204 -9.67 -8.31 0.59
C ILE A 204 -10.21 -7.83 -0.76
N PRO A 205 -10.73 -8.72 -1.62
CA PRO A 205 -11.42 -8.33 -2.85
C PRO A 205 -12.57 -7.36 -2.57
N LEU A 206 -12.81 -6.41 -3.48
CA LEU A 206 -13.92 -5.48 -3.33
C LEU A 206 -15.28 -6.16 -3.35
N THR A 207 -15.38 -7.28 -4.04
CA THR A 207 -16.57 -8.11 -4.05
C THR A 207 -16.97 -8.58 -2.66
N ASP A 208 -16.00 -8.72 -1.75
CA ASP A 208 -16.26 -9.15 -0.37
C ASP A 208 -16.80 -7.99 0.48
N LEU A 209 -16.63 -6.75 0.02
CA LEU A 209 -17.15 -5.52 0.64
C LEU A 209 -18.54 -5.13 0.12
N LEU A 210 -18.94 -5.60 -1.07
CA LEU A 210 -20.25 -5.32 -1.67
C LEU A 210 -21.44 -5.60 -0.75
N PRO A 211 -21.47 -6.70 0.05
CA PRO A 211 -22.61 -6.96 0.94
C PRO A 211 -22.66 -6.03 2.16
N LEU A 212 -21.57 -5.30 2.43
CA LEU A 212 -21.40 -4.48 3.62
C LEU A 212 -21.69 -2.99 3.34
N VAL A 213 -21.62 -2.55 2.08
CA VAL A 213 -21.91 -1.16 1.70
C VAL A 213 -23.43 -0.90 1.66
N ASP A 214 -23.82 0.33 2.00
CA ASP A 214 -25.24 0.72 2.10
C ASP A 214 -26.00 0.66 0.77
N ASP A 215 -25.33 0.94 -0.36
CA ASP A 215 -25.87 0.84 -1.72
C ASP A 215 -24.91 0.06 -2.65
N PRO A 216 -25.06 -1.28 -2.71
CA PRO A 216 -24.20 -2.13 -3.54
C PRO A 216 -24.35 -1.85 -5.05
N GLU A 217 -25.53 -1.44 -5.52
CA GLU A 217 -25.78 -1.18 -6.95
C GLU A 217 -25.09 0.10 -7.42
N GLU A 218 -25.11 1.15 -6.58
CA GLU A 218 -24.33 2.36 -6.81
C GLU A 218 -22.83 2.07 -6.76
N PHE A 219 -22.35 1.31 -5.77
CA PHE A 219 -20.94 0.97 -5.64
C PHE A 219 -20.43 0.17 -6.84
N GLU A 220 -21.16 -0.84 -7.31
CA GLU A 220 -20.78 -1.56 -8.53
C GLU A 220 -20.77 -0.66 -9.79
N ARG A 221 -21.69 0.30 -9.88
CA ARG A 221 -21.73 1.27 -10.98
C ARG A 221 -20.49 2.16 -10.98
N GLU A 222 -20.01 2.57 -9.80
CA GLU A 222 -18.78 3.34 -9.65
C GLU A 222 -17.54 2.52 -10.05
N LEU A 223 -17.45 1.25 -9.66
CA LEU A 223 -16.35 0.36 -10.08
C LEU A 223 -16.34 0.11 -11.59
N ARG A 224 -17.50 -0.11 -12.19
CA ARG A 224 -17.63 -0.26 -13.65
C ARG A 224 -17.22 1.01 -14.40
N ALA A 225 -17.45 2.20 -13.84
CA ALA A 225 -17.05 3.47 -14.45
C ALA A 225 -15.53 3.70 -14.44
N LEU A 226 -14.79 3.01 -13.54
CA LEU A 226 -13.33 3.08 -13.46
C LEU A 226 -12.61 2.08 -14.39
N ASP A 227 -13.35 1.26 -15.15
CA ASP A 227 -12.82 0.21 -16.03
C ASP A 227 -11.89 -0.78 -15.30
N VAL A 228 -12.10 -0.97 -13.99
CA VAL A 228 -11.37 -1.95 -13.18
C VAL A 228 -12.35 -3.04 -12.74
N PRO A 229 -12.14 -4.32 -13.12
CA PRO A 229 -12.99 -5.40 -12.64
C PRO A 229 -12.96 -5.45 -11.11
N ALA A 230 -14.12 -5.35 -10.47
CA ALA A 230 -14.24 -5.32 -9.00
C ALA A 230 -13.58 -6.53 -8.31
N ALA A 231 -13.51 -7.67 -8.99
CA ALA A 231 -12.85 -8.89 -8.51
C ALA A 231 -11.32 -8.77 -8.43
N ASP A 232 -10.73 -7.87 -9.22
CA ASP A 232 -9.28 -7.68 -9.32
C ASP A 232 -8.80 -6.53 -8.40
N VAL A 233 -9.73 -5.72 -7.87
CA VAL A 233 -9.42 -4.67 -6.90
C VAL A 233 -9.46 -5.24 -5.49
N ARG A 234 -8.35 -5.07 -4.77
CA ARG A 234 -8.27 -5.39 -3.35
C ARG A 234 -8.14 -4.15 -2.49
N HIS A 235 -8.73 -4.19 -1.31
CA HIS A 235 -8.73 -3.08 -0.37
C HIS A 235 -8.25 -3.50 1.01
N PRO A 236 -7.51 -2.62 1.72
CA PRO A 236 -7.17 -2.84 3.11
C PRO A 236 -8.42 -2.97 3.98
N ALA A 237 -8.58 -4.12 4.62
CA ALA A 237 -9.57 -4.31 5.67
C ALA A 237 -8.87 -4.53 7.01
N ILE A 238 -9.43 -3.92 8.06
CA ILE A 238 -8.93 -4.00 9.43
C ILE A 238 -9.86 -4.92 10.23
N PHE A 239 -9.27 -5.90 10.92
CA PHE A 239 -9.98 -6.94 11.70
C PHE A 239 -9.72 -6.83 13.20
N GLY A 240 -8.93 -5.85 13.62
CA GLY A 240 -8.51 -5.62 15.00
C GLY A 240 -7.56 -4.42 15.05
N ARG A 241 -7.09 -4.02 16.24
CA ARG A 241 -6.12 -2.94 16.33
C ARG A 241 -4.86 -3.29 15.54
N ILE A 242 -4.43 -2.41 14.66
CA ILE A 242 -3.23 -2.59 13.86
C ILE A 242 -1.99 -2.41 14.75
N SER A 243 -0.98 -3.21 14.48
CA SER A 243 0.36 -3.02 15.02
C SER A 243 1.41 -3.38 13.98
N ARG A 244 2.65 -2.96 14.22
CA ARG A 244 3.79 -3.24 13.36
C ARG A 244 4.70 -4.27 14.04
N SER A 245 4.41 -5.56 13.88
CA SER A 245 5.27 -6.67 14.33
C SER A 245 6.55 -6.83 13.50
N ARG A 246 6.59 -6.25 12.29
CA ARG A 246 7.69 -6.36 11.33
C ARG A 246 7.84 -5.08 10.48
N PRO A 247 9.02 -4.82 9.91
CA PRO A 247 9.21 -3.68 9.02
C PRO A 247 8.35 -3.69 7.76
N LEU A 248 7.92 -2.50 7.35
CA LEU A 248 7.12 -2.27 6.15
C LEU A 248 8.02 -2.35 4.90
N ALA A 249 9.10 -1.58 4.88
CA ALA A 249 9.97 -1.38 3.71
C ALA A 249 11.47 -1.55 4.02
N LEU A 250 11.89 -1.72 5.28
CA LEU A 250 13.32 -1.91 5.62
C LEU A 250 14.02 -3.00 4.78
N HIS A 251 13.36 -4.15 4.58
CA HIS A 251 13.87 -5.23 3.74
C HIS A 251 14.14 -4.84 2.27
N GLU A 252 13.43 -3.85 1.73
CA GLU A 252 13.68 -3.32 0.38
C GLU A 252 14.98 -2.51 0.35
N PHE A 253 15.21 -1.69 1.38
CA PHE A 253 16.47 -0.98 1.57
C PHE A 253 17.63 -1.95 1.78
N ASP A 254 17.47 -2.94 2.67
CA ASP A 254 18.53 -3.90 2.99
C ASP A 254 19.03 -4.58 1.71
N PHE A 255 18.12 -5.06 0.87
CA PHE A 255 18.47 -5.66 -0.40
C PHE A 255 19.11 -4.65 -1.37
N LEU A 256 18.49 -3.49 -1.60
CA LEU A 256 19.00 -2.49 -2.53
C LEU A 256 20.40 -1.98 -2.13
N SER A 257 20.69 -1.90 -0.83
CA SER A 257 22.02 -1.53 -0.31
C SER A 257 23.13 -2.54 -0.65
N THR A 258 22.77 -3.76 -1.09
CA THR A 258 23.72 -4.75 -1.62
C THR A 258 23.93 -4.60 -3.14
N VAL A 259 23.09 -3.84 -3.82
CA VAL A 259 23.06 -3.68 -5.29
C VAL A 259 23.71 -2.38 -5.73
N THR A 260 23.63 -1.32 -4.93
CA THR A 260 24.19 0.01 -5.26
C THR A 260 24.90 0.65 -4.06
N ASP A 261 25.97 1.40 -4.34
CA ASP A 261 26.67 2.26 -3.38
C ASP A 261 26.08 3.68 -3.33
N LYS A 262 25.12 4.02 -4.19
CA LYS A 262 24.50 5.35 -4.24
C LYS A 262 23.58 5.58 -3.03
N PRO A 263 23.35 6.85 -2.65
CA PRO A 263 22.28 7.19 -1.70
C PRO A 263 20.95 6.54 -2.10
N ILE A 264 20.27 5.91 -1.13
CA ILE A 264 18.96 5.26 -1.35
C ILE A 264 17.84 6.12 -0.79
N LYS A 265 16.75 6.23 -1.55
CA LYS A 265 15.47 6.79 -1.09
C LYS A 265 14.41 5.69 -0.98
N VAL A 266 13.65 5.70 0.11
CA VAL A 266 12.50 4.81 0.33
C VAL A 266 11.22 5.64 0.35
N ALA A 267 10.23 5.26 -0.46
CA ALA A 267 8.91 5.86 -0.47
C ALA A 267 7.93 5.03 0.39
N LEU A 268 7.16 5.70 1.23
CA LEU A 268 6.10 5.15 2.05
C LEU A 268 4.80 5.91 1.77
N PRO A 269 3.63 5.29 1.88
CA PRO A 269 2.38 6.03 1.89
C PRO A 269 2.32 6.93 3.13
N GLY A 270 1.76 8.12 2.97
CA GLY A 270 1.62 9.08 4.05
C GLY A 270 0.56 8.67 5.08
N PRO A 271 0.65 9.18 6.32
CA PRO A 271 -0.27 8.82 7.38
C PRO A 271 -1.73 9.20 7.07
N TYR A 272 -1.98 10.32 6.38
CA TYR A 272 -3.34 10.74 6.08
C TYR A 272 -3.95 9.90 4.96
N LEU A 273 -3.19 9.60 3.90
CA LEU A 273 -3.55 8.62 2.88
C LEU A 273 -3.96 7.28 3.51
N LEU A 274 -3.12 6.70 4.37
CA LEU A 274 -3.42 5.42 5.03
C LEU A 274 -4.67 5.53 5.89
N THR A 275 -4.79 6.60 6.67
CA THR A 275 -5.95 6.83 7.54
C THR A 275 -7.25 6.88 6.74
N ARG A 276 -7.27 7.59 5.60
CA ARG A 276 -8.43 7.64 4.70
C ARG A 276 -8.71 6.31 4.02
N THR A 277 -7.66 5.63 3.57
CA THR A 277 -7.79 4.40 2.78
C THR A 277 -8.20 3.21 3.63
N MET A 278 -7.77 3.16 4.89
CA MET A 278 -8.04 2.02 5.77
C MET A 278 -9.27 2.23 6.67
N TRP A 279 -9.85 3.43 6.67
CA TRP A 279 -11.09 3.72 7.40
C TRP A 279 -12.31 3.41 6.56
N MET A 280 -13.01 2.32 6.90
CA MET A 280 -14.26 1.92 6.25
C MET A 280 -15.43 2.03 7.22
N GLU A 281 -16.39 2.90 6.91
CA GLU A 281 -17.57 3.10 7.78
C GLU A 281 -18.48 1.86 7.85
N CYS A 282 -18.51 1.07 6.76
CA CYS A 282 -19.37 -0.10 6.59
C CYS A 282 -18.93 -1.36 7.36
N LEU A 283 -17.76 -1.38 7.99
CA LEU A 283 -17.33 -2.49 8.84
C LEU A 283 -17.97 -2.34 10.22
N GLN A 284 -19.07 -3.09 10.45
CA GLN A 284 -20.05 -2.87 11.52
C GLN A 284 -19.54 -3.15 12.95
N GLU A 285 -18.41 -3.83 13.11
CA GLU A 285 -17.74 -4.08 14.40
C GLU A 285 -16.33 -3.49 14.37
N ARG A 286 -16.21 -2.23 14.77
CA ARG A 286 -14.97 -1.48 14.57
C ARG A 286 -13.90 -1.85 15.60
N ALA A 287 -12.71 -2.15 15.11
CA ALA A 287 -11.49 -2.13 15.93
C ALA A 287 -11.17 -0.73 16.51
N TYR A 288 -11.76 0.32 15.94
CA TYR A 288 -11.51 1.73 16.24
C TYR A 288 -12.82 2.52 16.34
N GLN A 289 -12.98 3.31 17.39
CA GLN A 289 -14.19 4.12 17.58
C GLN A 289 -14.24 5.31 16.62
N SER A 290 -13.08 5.82 16.20
CA SER A 290 -12.98 6.91 15.25
C SER A 290 -11.75 6.78 14.33
N ARG A 291 -11.79 7.53 13.23
CA ARG A 291 -10.68 7.63 12.28
C ARG A 291 -9.41 8.19 12.94
N GLU A 292 -9.56 9.06 13.93
CA GLU A 292 -8.45 9.61 14.72
C GLU A 292 -7.76 8.53 15.55
N GLU A 293 -8.51 7.60 16.15
CA GLU A 293 -7.93 6.49 16.91
C GLU A 293 -7.14 5.52 16.01
N LEU A 294 -7.64 5.26 14.80
CA LEU A 294 -6.89 4.53 13.76
C LEU A 294 -5.62 5.29 13.38
N ALA A 295 -5.72 6.60 13.20
CA ALA A 295 -4.60 7.44 12.80
C ALA A 295 -3.47 7.44 13.84
N GLU A 296 -3.78 7.33 15.14
CA GLU A 296 -2.77 7.20 16.20
C GLU A 296 -1.93 5.92 16.05
N ASP A 297 -2.56 4.79 15.73
CA ASP A 297 -1.85 3.52 15.50
C ASP A 297 -1.07 3.54 14.17
N ILE A 298 -1.61 4.19 13.13
CA ILE A 298 -0.88 4.44 11.86
C ILE A 298 0.37 5.29 12.11
N VAL A 299 0.24 6.39 12.86
CA VAL A 299 1.37 7.23 13.24
C VAL A 299 2.40 6.41 14.01
N THR A 300 1.98 5.58 14.96
CA THR A 300 2.87 4.71 15.73
C THR A 300 3.65 3.75 14.82
N ALA A 301 2.99 3.10 13.86
CA ALA A 301 3.62 2.20 12.90
C ALA A 301 4.62 2.92 11.99
N LEU A 302 4.24 4.07 11.40
CA LEU A 302 5.10 4.83 10.50
C LEU A 302 6.28 5.49 11.23
N ARG A 303 6.12 5.89 12.50
CA ARG A 303 7.22 6.38 13.34
C ARG A 303 8.28 5.31 13.57
N ALA A 304 7.85 4.08 13.88
CA ALA A 304 8.76 2.95 14.05
C ALA A 304 9.47 2.61 12.74
N GLU A 305 8.74 2.60 11.61
CA GLU A 305 9.35 2.38 10.29
C GLU A 305 10.37 3.47 9.94
N LEU A 306 10.02 4.74 10.15
CA LEU A 306 10.93 5.86 9.90
C LEU A 306 12.19 5.73 10.76
N ALA A 307 12.08 5.38 12.04
CA ALA A 307 13.23 5.18 12.91
C ALA A 307 14.15 4.07 12.38
N ASP A 308 13.59 2.93 12.01
CA ASP A 308 14.36 1.80 11.47
C ASP A 308 15.08 2.17 10.16
N LEU A 309 14.40 2.86 9.23
CA LEU A 309 15.01 3.33 7.97
C LEU A 309 16.11 4.39 8.22
N ILE A 310 15.89 5.28 9.19
CA ILE A 310 16.87 6.30 9.56
C ILE A 310 18.12 5.67 10.16
N ASP A 311 17.95 4.71 11.06
CA ASP A 311 19.06 3.98 11.70
C ASP A 311 19.79 3.08 10.68
N ALA A 312 19.08 2.50 9.70
CA ALA A 312 19.67 1.67 8.66
C ALA A 312 20.52 2.45 7.62
N GLY A 313 20.38 3.78 7.57
CA GLY A 313 21.20 4.65 6.71
C GLY A 313 20.51 5.16 5.44
N VAL A 314 19.17 5.05 5.32
CA VAL A 314 18.40 5.57 4.17
C VAL A 314 18.63 7.08 3.99
N ALA A 315 19.08 7.53 2.82
CA ALA A 315 19.41 8.94 2.60
C ALA A 315 18.19 9.86 2.67
N LEU A 316 17.04 9.40 2.17
CA LEU A 316 15.77 10.14 2.18
C LEU A 316 14.58 9.18 2.35
N VAL A 317 13.72 9.44 3.32
CA VAL A 317 12.43 8.76 3.48
C VAL A 317 11.34 9.70 3.00
N GLN A 318 10.60 9.28 1.97
CA GLN A 318 9.50 10.05 1.37
C GLN A 318 8.16 9.50 1.84
N PHE A 319 7.22 10.40 2.13
CA PHE A 319 5.82 10.07 2.38
C PHE A 319 4.93 10.59 1.25
N ASP A 320 4.11 9.71 0.68
CA ASP A 320 3.24 10.02 -0.46
C ASP A 320 1.84 10.40 0.02
N GLU A 321 1.42 11.63 -0.26
CA GLU A 321 0.12 12.19 0.14
C GLU A 321 -0.66 12.76 -1.07
N PRO A 322 -0.91 11.96 -2.14
CA PRO A 322 -1.66 12.43 -3.31
C PRO A 322 -3.09 12.86 -2.98
N VAL A 323 -3.69 12.29 -1.91
CA VAL A 323 -5.02 12.61 -1.41
C VAL A 323 -5.18 14.07 -0.97
N LEU A 324 -4.11 14.79 -0.65
CA LEU A 324 -4.20 16.22 -0.32
C LEU A 324 -4.71 17.05 -1.50
N SER A 325 -4.33 16.65 -2.72
CA SER A 325 -4.86 17.29 -3.94
C SER A 325 -6.36 17.06 -4.08
N GLU A 326 -6.85 15.86 -3.75
CA GLU A 326 -8.29 15.56 -3.83
C GLU A 326 -9.10 16.41 -2.87
N VAL A 327 -8.65 16.54 -1.62
CA VAL A 327 -9.31 17.38 -0.59
C VAL A 327 -9.57 18.80 -1.10
N VAL A 328 -8.71 19.32 -1.97
CA VAL A 328 -8.83 20.67 -2.52
C VAL A 328 -9.56 20.72 -3.87
N PHE A 329 -9.24 19.83 -4.80
CA PHE A 329 -9.61 19.98 -6.22
C PHE A 329 -10.81 19.14 -6.66
N SER A 330 -11.23 18.15 -5.86
CA SER A 330 -12.38 17.29 -6.18
C SER A 330 -13.73 18.02 -6.12
N GLY A 331 -13.80 19.15 -5.41
CA GLY A 331 -15.04 19.91 -5.21
C GLY A 331 -16.15 19.09 -4.53
N PRO A 332 -17.33 19.69 -4.27
CA PRO A 332 -18.48 18.96 -3.68
C PRO A 332 -19.16 17.98 -4.64
N LYS A 333 -18.70 17.89 -5.90
CA LYS A 333 -19.36 17.15 -6.99
C LYS A 333 -18.52 16.01 -7.58
N SER A 334 -17.21 15.89 -7.32
CA SER A 334 -16.54 14.63 -7.64
C SER A 334 -16.87 13.65 -6.52
N ARG A 335 -17.74 12.70 -6.81
CA ARG A 335 -17.95 11.55 -5.93
C ARG A 335 -16.57 10.87 -5.73
N PRO A 336 -16.23 10.45 -4.49
CA PRO A 336 -14.90 9.95 -4.19
C PRO A 336 -14.52 8.78 -5.09
N SER A 337 -13.34 8.81 -5.72
CA SER A 337 -12.83 7.58 -6.33
C SER A 337 -12.34 6.65 -5.21
N PHE A 338 -12.76 5.39 -5.27
CA PHE A 338 -12.35 4.34 -4.33
C PHE A 338 -10.82 4.24 -4.16
N MET A 339 -10.06 4.57 -5.21
CA MET A 339 -8.61 4.44 -5.25
C MET A 339 -7.85 5.38 -4.29
N CYS A 340 -8.52 6.36 -3.67
CA CYS A 340 -7.89 7.36 -2.83
C CYS A 340 -8.56 7.55 -1.45
N GLY A 341 -9.16 6.47 -0.92
CA GLY A 341 -9.74 6.48 0.44
C GLY A 341 -11.14 7.08 0.47
N ALA A 342 -12.00 6.53 -0.39
CA ALA A 342 -13.43 6.71 -0.31
C ALA A 342 -13.92 6.04 0.99
N LEU A 343 -14.60 6.83 1.84
CA LEU A 343 -15.68 6.45 2.78
C LEU A 343 -15.69 7.29 4.07
N SER A 344 -14.72 8.18 4.34
CA SER A 344 -14.80 9.02 5.55
C SER A 344 -15.53 10.34 5.30
N GLU A 345 -16.50 10.69 6.16
CA GLU A 345 -17.09 12.04 6.26
C GLU A 345 -16.05 13.15 5.96
N THR A 346 -16.20 13.84 4.83
CA THR A 346 -15.32 14.95 4.50
C THR A 346 -15.74 16.17 5.31
N ARG A 347 -15.01 16.46 6.39
CA ARG A 347 -15.04 17.78 7.03
C ARG A 347 -14.53 18.83 6.04
N SER A 348 -14.60 20.11 6.41
CA SER A 348 -14.14 21.18 5.51
C SER A 348 -12.68 20.93 5.09
N PRO A 349 -12.27 21.33 3.87
CA PRO A 349 -10.90 21.15 3.41
C PRO A 349 -9.85 21.65 4.40
N GLU A 350 -10.12 22.77 5.09
CA GLU A 350 -9.22 23.32 6.11
C GLU A 350 -9.01 22.37 7.29
N HIS A 351 -10.06 21.67 7.71
CA HIS A 351 -9.98 20.69 8.78
C HIS A 351 -9.17 19.47 8.35
N GLU A 352 -9.49 18.88 7.21
CA GLU A 352 -8.82 17.70 6.67
C GLU A 352 -7.32 17.96 6.43
N LEU A 353 -6.99 19.12 5.86
CA LEU A 353 -5.61 19.53 5.67
C LEU A 353 -4.88 19.76 7.01
N GLY A 354 -5.56 20.35 7.99
CA GLY A 354 -5.02 20.51 9.35
C GLY A 354 -4.69 19.16 10.00
N PHE A 355 -5.61 18.20 9.89
CA PHE A 355 -5.43 16.84 10.39
C PHE A 355 -4.25 16.14 9.69
N ALA A 356 -4.19 16.19 8.35
CA ALA A 356 -3.09 15.61 7.60
C ALA A 356 -1.71 16.19 7.97
N ARG A 357 -1.63 17.51 8.15
CA ARG A 357 -0.42 18.18 8.66
C ARG A 357 -0.02 17.64 10.03
N ASP A 358 -0.97 17.51 10.94
CA ASP A 358 -0.69 17.09 12.33
C ASP A 358 -0.23 15.64 12.38
N LEU A 359 -0.82 14.75 11.57
CA LEU A 359 -0.36 13.36 11.42
C LEU A 359 1.06 13.30 10.85
N MET A 360 1.36 14.04 9.77
CA MET A 360 2.71 14.10 9.19
C MET A 360 3.73 14.58 10.21
N ASN A 361 3.40 15.65 10.95
CA ASN A 361 4.25 16.21 12.01
C ASN A 361 4.47 15.22 13.15
N ALA A 362 3.44 14.45 13.51
CA ALA A 362 3.56 13.38 14.50
C ALA A 362 4.49 12.27 14.00
N VAL A 363 4.39 11.85 12.74
CA VAL A 363 5.30 10.84 12.16
C VAL A 363 6.76 11.31 12.17
N VAL A 364 7.05 12.52 11.72
CA VAL A 364 8.45 12.99 11.59
C VAL A 364 9.04 13.57 12.88
N SER A 365 8.27 13.66 13.96
CA SER A 365 8.73 14.24 15.23
C SER A 365 9.98 13.53 15.78
N GLY A 366 11.07 14.28 15.97
CA GLY A 366 12.36 13.77 16.45
C GLY A 366 13.25 13.15 15.37
N ALA A 367 12.76 12.95 14.14
CA ALA A 367 13.58 12.46 13.03
C ALA A 367 14.46 13.60 12.46
N PRO A 368 15.62 13.27 11.86
CA PRO A 368 16.42 14.26 11.15
C PRO A 368 15.63 14.85 9.98
N ARG A 369 15.16 16.10 10.12
CA ARG A 369 14.30 16.75 9.12
C ARG A 369 14.87 16.68 7.71
N ALA A 370 16.17 16.89 7.54
CA ALA A 370 16.83 16.81 6.24
C ALA A 370 16.73 15.44 5.54
N ARG A 371 16.31 14.38 6.24
CA ARG A 371 16.15 13.02 5.70
C ARG A 371 14.68 12.63 5.48
N THR A 372 13.73 13.56 5.63
CA THR A 372 12.32 13.32 5.36
C THR A 372 11.81 14.18 4.21
N ALA A 373 10.89 13.63 3.41
CA ALA A 373 10.24 14.31 2.31
C ALA A 373 8.74 14.01 2.29
N VAL A 374 7.96 14.90 1.69
CA VAL A 374 6.58 14.62 1.27
C VAL A 374 6.47 14.75 -0.24
N HIS A 375 5.77 13.83 -0.89
CA HIS A 375 5.39 13.94 -2.28
C HIS A 375 3.88 14.18 -2.38
N VAL A 376 3.50 15.18 -3.17
CA VAL A 376 2.11 15.47 -3.51
C VAL A 376 2.05 15.68 -5.01
N CYS A 377 1.10 15.04 -5.67
CA CYS A 377 0.88 15.14 -7.11
C CYS A 377 -0.61 15.30 -7.42
N ARG A 378 -0.96 15.48 -8.69
CA ARG A 378 -2.33 15.63 -9.17
C ARG A 378 -2.91 14.31 -9.72
N GLY A 379 -2.50 13.18 -9.14
CA GLY A 379 -2.97 11.85 -9.49
C GLY A 379 -2.18 11.18 -10.63
N ASN A 380 -1.90 9.90 -10.48
CA ASN A 380 -1.00 9.15 -11.36
C ASN A 380 -1.52 7.76 -11.74
N TRP A 381 -2.83 7.64 -11.96
CA TRP A 381 -3.49 6.36 -12.28
C TRP A 381 -3.77 6.17 -13.79
N THR A 382 -3.61 7.23 -14.59
CA THR A 382 -3.80 7.22 -16.04
C THR A 382 -2.79 8.14 -16.75
N PRO A 383 -2.37 7.82 -17.99
CA PRO A 383 -1.63 8.75 -18.84
C PRO A 383 -2.50 9.90 -19.38
N ASP A 384 -3.83 9.78 -19.35
CA ASP A 384 -4.74 10.85 -19.78
C ASP A 384 -4.80 11.97 -18.73
N GLU A 385 -4.18 13.12 -19.04
CA GLU A 385 -4.16 14.27 -18.15
C GLU A 385 -5.50 14.99 -18.03
N SER A 386 -6.43 14.79 -18.98
CA SER A 386 -7.72 15.50 -19.00
C SER A 386 -8.67 15.05 -17.89
N VAL A 387 -8.47 13.84 -17.36
CA VAL A 387 -9.25 13.25 -16.26
C VAL A 387 -8.51 13.28 -14.92
N ALA A 388 -7.26 13.75 -14.92
CA ALA A 388 -6.48 13.92 -13.71
C ALA A 388 -6.77 15.29 -13.05
N LEU A 389 -6.45 15.45 -11.77
CA LEU A 389 -6.72 16.70 -11.06
C LEU A 389 -5.94 17.86 -11.68
N ALA A 390 -6.45 19.09 -11.57
CA ALA A 390 -5.76 20.28 -12.05
C ALA A 390 -5.90 21.42 -11.03
N GLY A 391 -4.85 22.22 -10.89
CA GLY A 391 -4.85 23.38 -9.99
C GLY A 391 -3.48 23.64 -9.36
N SER A 392 -3.20 24.93 -9.13
CA SER A 392 -1.96 25.38 -8.50
C SER A 392 -1.81 24.90 -7.06
N TYR A 393 -0.59 24.82 -6.53
CA TYR A 393 -0.38 24.46 -5.11
C TYR A 393 -0.84 25.52 -4.10
N ALA A 394 -1.30 26.71 -4.53
CA ALA A 394 -1.66 27.81 -3.63
C ALA A 394 -2.56 27.39 -2.44
N PRO A 395 -3.60 26.56 -2.60
CA PRO A 395 -4.45 26.15 -1.47
C PRO A 395 -3.76 25.21 -0.47
N LEU A 396 -2.68 24.55 -0.90
CA LEU A 396 -1.93 23.58 -0.08
C LEU A 396 -0.71 24.23 0.61
N LEU A 397 -0.29 25.43 0.22
CA LEU A 397 0.96 26.04 0.70
C LEU A 397 1.01 26.20 2.22
N ASN A 398 -0.08 26.63 2.85
CA ASN A 398 -0.14 26.79 4.31
C ASN A 398 0.05 25.44 5.03
N THR A 399 -0.59 24.40 4.52
CA THR A 399 -0.53 23.05 5.06
C THR A 399 0.85 22.44 4.88
N LEU A 400 1.38 22.48 3.65
CA LEU A 400 2.71 21.98 3.32
C LEU A 400 3.78 22.74 4.10
N GLY A 401 3.71 24.07 4.14
CA GLY A 401 4.68 24.89 4.88
C GLY A 401 4.67 24.66 6.39
N ALA A 402 3.57 24.15 6.94
CA ALA A 402 3.47 23.77 8.35
C ALA A 402 3.84 22.29 8.64
N MET A 403 4.10 21.47 7.60
CA MET A 403 4.67 20.13 7.74
C MET A 403 6.17 20.21 8.00
N LYS A 404 6.66 19.53 9.03
CA LYS A 404 8.06 19.54 9.51
C LYS A 404 8.96 18.57 8.73
N VAL A 405 8.78 18.49 7.41
CA VAL A 405 9.61 17.68 6.49
C VAL A 405 10.77 18.51 5.94
N GLY A 406 11.84 17.85 5.47
CA GLY A 406 13.02 18.53 4.92
C GLY A 406 13.01 18.71 3.41
N ALA A 407 12.08 18.08 2.69
CA ALA A 407 11.90 18.28 1.27
C ALA A 407 10.42 18.16 0.85
N TYR A 408 10.03 18.94 -0.15
CA TYR A 408 8.73 18.86 -0.80
C TYR A 408 8.96 18.46 -2.26
N LEU A 409 8.51 17.27 -2.66
CA LEU A 409 8.71 16.73 -4.01
C LEU A 409 7.42 16.92 -4.80
N LEU A 410 7.37 17.92 -5.68
CA LEU A 410 6.13 18.44 -6.24
C LEU A 410 6.11 18.37 -7.77
N GLU A 411 4.95 17.97 -8.31
CA GLU A 411 4.65 18.02 -9.74
C GLU A 411 4.74 19.47 -10.26
N MET A 412 5.57 19.73 -11.28
CA MET A 412 5.89 21.07 -11.80
C MET A 412 6.23 21.12 -13.30
N CYS A 413 6.26 19.99 -14.01
CA CYS A 413 6.66 19.97 -15.41
C CYS A 413 5.55 20.52 -16.32
N THR A 414 4.30 20.28 -15.94
CA THR A 414 3.12 20.63 -16.74
C THR A 414 2.38 21.85 -16.18
N PRO A 415 1.72 22.64 -17.04
CA PRO A 415 0.88 23.76 -16.58
C PRO A 415 -0.26 23.35 -15.65
N ARG A 416 -0.63 22.06 -15.61
CA ARG A 416 -1.69 21.50 -14.77
C ARG A 416 -1.46 21.73 -13.28
N ALA A 417 -0.20 21.79 -12.87
CA ALA A 417 0.22 22.01 -11.49
C ALA A 417 0.37 23.49 -11.10
N GLY A 418 0.17 24.41 -12.05
CA GLY A 418 0.29 25.86 -11.87
C GLY A 418 1.74 26.38 -11.78
N GLU A 419 1.88 27.62 -11.33
CA GLU A 419 3.15 28.35 -11.36
C GLU A 419 4.13 27.92 -10.25
N MET A 420 5.41 27.76 -10.61
CA MET A 420 6.48 27.31 -9.71
C MET A 420 6.82 28.36 -8.65
N GLU A 421 6.66 29.65 -8.95
CA GLU A 421 6.93 30.78 -8.06
C GLU A 421 6.18 30.70 -6.75
N LEU A 422 5.00 30.09 -6.75
CA LEU A 422 4.18 29.87 -5.55
C LEU A 422 4.93 29.07 -4.48
N LEU A 423 5.84 28.19 -4.89
CA LEU A 423 6.63 27.36 -3.97
C LEU A 423 7.66 28.17 -3.17
N ARG A 424 7.92 29.45 -3.50
CA ARG A 424 8.75 30.35 -2.67
C ARG A 424 8.18 30.56 -1.28
N ALA A 425 6.87 30.33 -1.10
CA ALA A 425 6.21 30.40 0.20
C ALA A 425 6.55 29.22 1.13
N LEU A 426 7.14 28.14 0.61
CA LEU A 426 7.57 26.99 1.42
C LEU A 426 8.82 27.35 2.25
N PRO A 427 9.02 26.67 3.41
CA PRO A 427 10.09 27.00 4.34
C PRO A 427 11.49 27.09 3.71
N ALA A 428 12.23 28.15 4.03
CA ALA A 428 13.52 28.45 3.42
C ALA A 428 14.61 27.40 3.70
N GLU A 429 14.49 26.68 4.81
CA GLU A 429 15.38 25.59 5.22
C GLU A 429 15.06 24.25 4.54
N ALA A 430 13.90 24.13 3.89
CA ALA A 430 13.51 22.92 3.19
C ALA A 430 13.99 22.94 1.74
N ARG A 431 14.29 21.74 1.21
CA ARG A 431 14.57 21.52 -0.21
C ARG A 431 13.28 21.47 -1.02
N ILE A 432 13.35 21.92 -2.26
CA ILE A 432 12.24 21.92 -3.21
C ILE A 432 12.58 20.93 -4.32
N GLY A 433 11.89 19.80 -4.33
CA GLY A 433 11.90 18.85 -5.44
C GLY A 433 10.94 19.32 -6.52
N VAL A 434 11.47 19.48 -7.73
CA VAL A 434 10.73 19.97 -8.89
C VAL A 434 10.63 18.85 -9.92
N GLY A 435 9.40 18.53 -10.29
CA GLY A 435 9.10 17.70 -11.45
C GLY A 435 9.49 18.44 -12.74
N VAL A 436 10.40 17.87 -13.53
CA VAL A 436 10.92 18.53 -14.76
C VAL A 436 10.69 17.74 -16.05
N VAL A 437 10.08 16.55 -15.92
CA VAL A 437 9.59 15.74 -17.03
C VAL A 437 8.23 15.14 -16.65
N ASN A 438 7.33 15.02 -17.63
CA ASN A 438 6.02 14.43 -17.46
C ASN A 438 6.07 12.92 -17.75
N GLN A 439 5.93 12.10 -16.71
CA GLN A 439 5.91 10.64 -16.81
C GLN A 439 4.68 10.08 -17.56
N LYS A 440 3.58 10.84 -17.65
CA LYS A 440 2.34 10.44 -18.35
C LYS A 440 2.47 10.53 -19.86
N CYS A 441 3.38 11.37 -20.35
CA CYS A 441 3.58 11.59 -21.77
C CYS A 441 4.59 10.59 -22.34
N ALA A 442 4.23 9.90 -23.41
CA ALA A 442 5.13 9.00 -24.12
C ALA A 442 6.31 9.73 -24.78
N HIS A 443 6.12 11.01 -25.14
CA HIS A 443 7.18 11.85 -25.67
C HIS A 443 8.18 12.21 -24.57
N VAL A 444 9.48 12.08 -24.87
CA VAL A 444 10.56 12.52 -24.00
C VAL A 444 10.88 13.97 -24.31
N GLU A 445 10.90 14.81 -23.28
CA GLU A 445 11.18 16.23 -23.33
C GLU A 445 12.58 16.51 -23.90
N GLY A 446 12.72 17.64 -24.60
CA GLY A 446 14.01 18.11 -25.09
C GLY A 446 14.95 18.51 -23.95
N CYS A 447 16.26 18.35 -24.14
CA CYS A 447 17.25 18.72 -23.11
C CYS A 447 17.15 20.19 -22.72
N GLU A 448 17.03 21.06 -23.73
CA GLU A 448 16.92 22.51 -23.55
C GLU A 448 15.69 22.89 -22.72
N ASP A 449 14.55 22.22 -22.93
CA ASP A 449 13.33 22.47 -22.15
C ASP A 449 13.49 22.04 -20.68
N VAL A 450 14.16 20.91 -20.44
CA VAL A 450 14.43 20.43 -19.08
C VAL A 450 15.45 21.35 -18.39
N GLU A 451 16.51 21.76 -19.08
CA GLU A 451 17.49 22.73 -18.58
C GLU A 451 16.86 24.07 -18.23
N ALA A 452 15.97 24.59 -19.09
CA ALA A 452 15.27 25.84 -18.83
C ALA A 452 14.43 25.76 -17.54
N ARG A 453 13.72 24.64 -17.31
CA ARG A 453 12.99 24.40 -16.05
C ARG A 453 13.93 24.30 -14.85
N ILE A 454 15.07 23.62 -14.98
CA ILE A 454 16.06 23.50 -13.90
C ILE A 454 16.64 24.88 -13.57
N ARG A 455 17.03 25.68 -14.56
CA ARG A 455 17.57 27.04 -14.34
C ARG A 455 16.53 27.94 -13.69
N HIS A 456 15.28 27.86 -14.13
CA HIS A 456 14.19 28.57 -13.49
C HIS A 456 14.05 28.18 -12.00
N ALA A 457 14.04 26.87 -11.68
CA ALA A 457 14.02 26.41 -10.29
C ALA A 457 15.22 26.93 -9.47
N ILE A 458 16.42 26.97 -10.05
CA ILE A 458 17.62 27.54 -9.41
C ILE A 458 17.46 29.04 -9.15
N ASP A 459 16.95 29.81 -10.10
CA ASP A 459 16.69 31.24 -9.93
C ASP A 459 15.64 31.51 -8.83
N LEU A 460 14.70 30.58 -8.64
CA LEU A 460 13.70 30.67 -7.60
C LEU A 460 14.22 30.27 -6.20
N PHE A 461 14.97 29.17 -6.10
CA PHE A 461 15.24 28.51 -4.81
C PHE A 461 16.72 28.41 -4.46
N GLY A 462 17.62 28.62 -5.42
CA GLY A 462 19.05 28.36 -5.31
C GLY A 462 19.39 26.88 -5.51
N ALA A 463 20.56 26.61 -6.12
CA ALA A 463 20.97 25.24 -6.49
C ALA A 463 21.05 24.27 -5.30
N GLU A 464 21.48 24.75 -4.12
CA GLU A 464 21.60 23.96 -2.89
C GLU A 464 20.26 23.39 -2.39
N ARG A 465 19.13 24.03 -2.75
CA ARG A 465 17.80 23.62 -2.29
C ARG A 465 17.05 22.77 -3.29
N VAL A 466 17.45 22.76 -4.56
CA VAL A 466 16.69 22.11 -5.64
C VAL A 466 17.03 20.62 -5.70
N LEU A 467 15.99 19.79 -5.79
CA LEU A 467 16.05 18.37 -6.15
C LEU A 467 15.27 18.17 -7.46
N LEU A 468 15.67 17.18 -8.26
CA LEU A 468 15.12 16.98 -9.61
C LEU A 468 14.53 15.58 -9.75
N HIS A 469 13.32 15.51 -10.29
CA HIS A 469 12.60 14.25 -10.48
C HIS A 469 11.59 14.35 -11.63
N PRO A 470 11.01 13.23 -12.11
CA PRO A 470 9.78 13.25 -12.89
C PRO A 470 8.59 13.74 -12.05
N ASP A 471 7.55 14.25 -12.69
CA ASP A 471 6.35 14.79 -12.03
C ASP A 471 5.69 13.81 -11.02
N CYS A 472 5.75 12.50 -11.28
CA CYS A 472 5.36 11.43 -10.36
C CYS A 472 6.12 10.11 -10.67
N GLY A 473 5.77 9.02 -10.00
CA GLY A 473 6.32 7.68 -10.27
C GLY A 473 5.92 7.12 -11.64
N PHE A 474 6.68 6.17 -12.18
CA PHE A 474 6.43 5.64 -13.52
C PHE A 474 5.40 4.50 -13.56
N ALA A 475 5.06 3.90 -12.40
CA ALA A 475 4.15 2.75 -12.34
C ALA A 475 3.42 2.62 -10.99
N THR A 476 2.40 3.46 -10.78
CA THR A 476 1.56 3.48 -9.57
C THR A 476 0.94 2.13 -9.23
N PHE A 477 0.50 1.38 -10.24
CA PHE A 477 -0.03 0.03 -10.13
C PHE A 477 0.84 -0.96 -10.90
N ALA A 478 1.03 -2.16 -10.36
CA ALA A 478 1.81 -3.20 -11.01
C ALA A 478 1.25 -3.60 -12.38
N ASP A 479 -0.08 -3.75 -12.47
CA ASP A 479 -0.77 -4.22 -13.68
C ASP A 479 -1.03 -3.14 -14.74
N ASN A 480 -0.97 -1.86 -14.34
CA ASN A 480 -1.25 -0.73 -15.23
C ASN A 480 -0.19 0.37 -15.08
N PRO A 481 1.04 0.15 -15.60
CA PRO A 481 2.09 1.15 -15.52
C PRO A 481 1.78 2.36 -16.43
N ILE A 482 2.06 3.57 -15.93
CA ILE A 482 1.89 4.82 -16.69
C ILE A 482 2.90 4.90 -17.84
N CYS A 483 4.10 4.39 -17.61
CA CYS A 483 5.22 4.48 -18.53
C CYS A 483 5.89 3.11 -18.68
N ALA A 484 6.41 2.80 -19.86
CA ALA A 484 7.26 1.62 -20.05
C ALA A 484 8.69 1.87 -19.53
N ALA A 485 9.43 0.80 -19.24
CA ALA A 485 10.77 0.90 -18.64
C ALA A 485 11.78 1.71 -19.48
N VAL A 486 11.78 1.55 -20.81
CA VAL A 486 12.73 2.26 -21.70
C VAL A 486 12.46 3.77 -21.73
N PRO A 487 11.23 4.25 -21.97
CA PRO A 487 10.92 5.68 -21.82
C PRO A 487 11.18 6.21 -20.40
N ALA A 488 10.93 5.42 -19.34
CA ALA A 488 11.24 5.82 -17.96
C ALA A 488 12.75 6.06 -17.76
N GLU A 489 13.60 5.13 -18.23
CA GLU A 489 15.07 5.28 -18.22
C GLU A 489 15.50 6.49 -19.03
N THR A 490 14.93 6.68 -20.21
CA THR A 490 15.27 7.81 -21.10
C THR A 490 14.89 9.15 -20.48
N LYS A 491 13.72 9.24 -19.82
CA LYS A 491 13.28 10.45 -19.13
C LYS A 491 14.19 10.78 -17.95
N LEU A 492 14.57 9.81 -17.12
CA LEU A 492 15.56 10.06 -16.06
C LEU A 492 16.92 10.47 -16.62
N ALA A 493 17.36 9.84 -17.72
CA ALA A 493 18.62 10.20 -18.38
C ALA A 493 18.61 11.64 -18.88
N ARG A 494 17.45 12.10 -19.39
CA ARG A 494 17.25 13.49 -19.82
C ARG A 494 17.37 14.48 -18.66
N ILE A 495 16.81 14.17 -17.50
CA ILE A 495 16.99 15.00 -16.28
C ILE A 495 18.46 15.06 -15.88
N ALA A 496 19.13 13.90 -15.84
CA ALA A 496 20.52 13.82 -15.43
C ALA A 496 21.48 14.54 -16.40
N GLU A 497 21.22 14.45 -17.70
CA GLU A 497 21.94 15.21 -18.74
C GLU A 497 21.79 16.72 -18.53
N ALA A 498 20.55 17.19 -18.42
CA ALA A 498 20.26 18.61 -18.19
C ALA A 498 20.88 19.12 -16.88
N ALA A 499 20.79 18.34 -15.80
CA ALA A 499 21.41 18.67 -14.52
C ALA A 499 22.94 18.81 -14.62
N ARG A 500 23.61 17.94 -15.40
CA ARG A 500 25.06 18.04 -15.63
C ARG A 500 25.42 19.31 -16.40
N HIS A 501 24.66 19.68 -17.43
CA HIS A 501 24.90 20.91 -18.19
C HIS A 501 24.76 22.15 -17.31
N VAL A 502 23.76 22.19 -16.43
CA VAL A 502 23.55 23.31 -15.50
C VAL A 502 24.60 23.35 -14.39
N ARG A 503 25.14 22.20 -13.95
CA ARG A 503 26.26 22.15 -12.98
C ARG A 503 27.61 22.60 -13.58
N GLY A 504 27.82 22.36 -14.87
CA GLY A 504 29.11 22.53 -15.55
C GLY A 504 29.28 23.82 -16.35
N GLY A 505 28.23 24.61 -16.54
CA GLY A 505 28.26 25.93 -17.18
C GLY A 505 27.88 27.01 -16.19
#